data_AF-A0A954B7D9-F1
#
_entry.id   AF-A0A954B7D9-F1
#
_cell.length_a   1.000
_cell.length_b   1.000
_cell.length_c   1.000
_cell.angle_alpha   90.00
_cell.angle_beta   90.00
_cell.angle_gamma   90.00
#
_symmetry.space_group_name_H-M   'P 1'
#
loop_
_entity.id
_entity.type
_entity.pdbx_description
1 polymer ?
#
loop_
_entity_poly.entity_id
_entity_poly.type
_entity_poly.pdbx_seq_one_letter_code
_entity_poly.pdbx_strand_id
1 'polypeptide(L)' 'LEASGGVNLDRVRAIAETGVDVISSGAITHSAPCLDLGLDFLD' A
#
# COMPACT_ATOMS: atom_id res chain seq x y z
N LEU A 1 -4.47 19.18 0.63
CA LEU A 1 -3.96 18.61 1.90
C LEU A 1 -3.57 17.16 1.66
N GLU A 2 -2.34 16.79 2.02
CA GLU A 2 -1.84 15.42 1.93
C GLU A 2 -1.74 14.82 3.34
N ALA A 3 -2.13 13.55 3.48
CA ALA A 3 -1.88 12.75 4.67
C ALA A 3 -0.81 11.66 4.39
N SER A 4 0.13 11.49 5.33
CA SER A 4 1.21 10.51 5.23
C SER A 4 1.55 9.91 6.60
N GLY A 5 2.20 8.74 6.59
CA GLY A 5 2.64 8.03 7.80
C GLY A 5 1.56 7.15 8.46
N GLY A 6 1.93 5.93 8.85
CA GLY A 6 1.03 5.01 9.57
C GLY A 6 -0.21 4.55 8.79
N VAL A 7 -0.19 4.65 7.45
CA VAL A 7 -1.27 4.24 6.54
C VAL A 7 -1.24 2.72 6.37
N ASN A 8 -2.37 2.07 6.66
CA ASN A 8 -2.61 0.65 6.45
C ASN A 8 -4.06 0.41 6.00
N LEU A 9 -4.41 -0.83 5.66
CA LEU A 9 -5.73 -1.17 5.12
C LEU A 9 -6.87 -0.88 6.11
N ASP A 10 -6.63 -0.99 7.41
CA ASP A 10 -7.64 -0.74 8.44
C ASP A 10 -7.97 0.76 8.57
N ARG A 11 -7.02 1.64 8.25
CA ARG A 11 -7.12 3.09 8.51
C ARG A 11 -7.29 3.94 7.25
N VAL A 12 -6.87 3.46 6.08
CA VAL A 12 -6.81 4.26 4.85
C VAL A 12 -8.16 4.89 4.48
N ARG A 13 -9.27 4.18 4.71
CA ARG A 13 -10.62 4.72 4.49
C ARG A 13 -10.94 5.89 5.41
N ALA A 14 -10.73 5.72 6.72
CA ALA A 14 -11.00 6.77 7.70
C ALA A 14 -10.15 8.02 7.44
N ILE A 15 -8.91 7.85 6.97
CA ILE A 15 -8.05 8.97 6.55
C ILE A 15 -8.63 9.67 5.32
N ALA A 16 -9.10 8.93 4.30
CA ALA A 16 -9.71 9.53 3.11
C ALA A 16 -10.98 10.34 3.45
N GLU A 17 -11.78 9.84 4.39
CA GLU A 17 -13.01 10.49 4.85
C GLU A 17 -12.77 11.82 5.58
N THR A 18 -11.54 12.14 5.97
CA THR A 18 -11.22 13.48 6.52
C THR A 18 -11.18 14.57 5.45
N GLY A 19 -11.32 14.21 4.16
CA GLY A 19 -11.31 15.16 3.05
C GLY A 19 -9.91 15.57 2.60
N VAL A 20 -8.89 14.74 2.84
CA VAL A 20 -7.56 14.94 2.25
C VAL A 20 -7.59 14.64 0.75
N ASP A 21 -6.81 15.38 -0.03
CA ASP A 21 -6.76 15.22 -1.49
C ASP A 21 -5.89 14.02 -1.90
N VAL A 22 -4.87 13.72 -1.09
CA VAL A 22 -3.85 12.70 -1.38
C VAL A 22 -3.48 11.96 -0.10
N ILE A 23 -3.27 10.65 -0.23
CA ILE A 23 -2.70 9.78 0.80
C ILE A 23 -1.46 9.11 0.24
N SER A 24 -0.32 9.24 0.92
CA SER A 24 0.91 8.54 0.58
C SER A 24 1.24 7.44 1.61
N SER A 25 1.78 6.32 1.14
CA SER A 25 2.15 5.18 1.99
C SER A 25 3.51 4.61 1.59
N GLY A 26 4.43 4.49 2.55
CA GLY A 26 5.71 3.79 2.34
C GLY A 26 5.55 2.27 2.23
N ALA A 27 4.40 1.73 2.65
CA ALA A 27 4.16 0.29 2.66
C ALA A 27 4.15 -0.34 1.26
N ILE A 28 3.84 0.43 0.22
CA ILE A 28 3.82 -0.07 -1.18
C ILE A 28 5.20 -0.02 -1.86
N THR A 29 6.22 0.52 -1.19
CA THR A 29 7.59 0.58 -1.71
C THR A 29 8.54 -0.19 -0.80
N HIS A 30 9.03 0.43 0.27
CA HIS A 30 10.12 -0.11 1.10
C HIS A 30 9.67 -1.25 2.05
N SER A 31 8.38 -1.58 2.09
CA SER A 31 7.84 -2.65 2.93
C SER A 31 6.79 -3.50 2.21
N ALA A 32 6.76 -3.45 0.87
CA ALA A 32 5.85 -4.27 0.09
C ALA A 32 6.29 -5.75 0.17
N PRO A 33 5.37 -6.70 0.43
CA PRO A 33 5.72 -8.11 0.43
C PRO A 33 6.14 -8.55 -0.98
N CYS A 34 7.14 -9.43 -1.07
CA CYS A 34 7.54 -10.05 -2.32
C CYS A 34 6.45 -11.02 -2.81
N LEU A 35 6.17 -11.00 -4.11
CA LEU A 35 5.36 -12.01 -4.76
C LEU A 35 6.21 -13.26 -4.98
N ASP A 36 5.75 -14.41 -4.49
CA ASP A 36 6.41 -15.70 -4.71
C ASP A 36 6.05 -16.22 -6.11
N LEU A 37 7.04 -16.32 -6.99
CA LEU A 37 6.88 -16.72 -8.39
C LEU A 37 7.82 -17.86 -8.74
N GLY A 38 7.28 -18.93 -9.31
CA GLY A 38 8.01 -20.06 -9.89
C GLY A 38 7.62 -20.28 -11.35
N LEU A 39 8.58 -20.70 -12.18
CA LEU A 39 8.36 -21.13 -13.56
C LEU A 39 8.60 -22.64 -13.65
N ASP A 40 7.52 -23.39 -13.85
CA ASP A 40 7.59 -24.81 -14.19
C ASP A 40 7.57 -24.96 -15.71
N PHE A 41 8.71 -25.28 -16.28
CA PHE A 41 8.83 -25.59 -17.70
C PHE A 41 8.69 -27.10 -17.90
N LEU A 42 7.74 -27.50 -18.74
CA LEU A 42 7.54 -28.90 -19.15
C LEU A 42 8.15 -29.09 -20.53
N ASP A 43 8.82 -30.22 -20.73
CA ASP A 43 9.38 -30.64 -22.03
C ASP A 43 8.30 -30.84 -23.12
#